data_AF-A0A3P3VTD2-F1
#
_entry.id   AF-A0A3P3VTD2-F1
#
_cell.length_a   1.000
_cell.length_b   1.000
_cell.length_c   1.000
_cell.angle_alpha   90.00
_cell.angle_beta   90.00
_cell.angle_gamma   90.00
#
_symmetry.space_group_name_H-M   'P 1'
#
loop_
_entity.id
_entity.type
_entity.pdbx_description
1 polymer ?
#
loop_
_entity_poly.entity_id
_entity_poly.type
_entity_poly.pdbx_seq_one_letter_code
_entity_poly.pdbx_strand_id
1 'polypeptide(L)' 'MEDGFYVASYAERFLGFVDRIDSEDFQVCDAHSQQIGIFTTLAAAQSFLEVRAAAETSAAATGEEA' A
#
# COMPACT_ATOMS: atom_id res chain seq x y z
N MET A 1 2.55 -9.80 20.27
CA MET A 1 2.70 -8.83 19.18
C MET A 1 3.16 -9.65 17.99
N GLU A 2 2.30 -9.82 17.00
CA GLU A 2 2.70 -10.40 15.73
C GLU A 2 3.55 -9.34 15.01
N ASP A 3 4.85 -9.60 14.92
CA ASP A 3 5.84 -8.71 14.31
C ASP A 3 5.78 -8.93 12.79
N GLY A 4 4.98 -8.11 12.09
CA GLY A 4 4.77 -8.31 10.65
C GLY A 4 3.67 -7.51 9.97
N PHE A 5 2.88 -6.71 10.70
CA PHE A 5 1.80 -5.91 10.12
C PHE A 5 2.16 -4.42 10.06
N TYR A 6 2.11 -3.85 8.86
CA TYR A 6 2.46 -2.46 8.59
C TYR A 6 1.31 -1.75 7.89
N VAL A 7 0.95 -0.57 8.36
CA VAL A 7 -0.13 0.25 7.77
C VAL A 7 0.47 1.35 6.91
N ALA A 8 -0.07 1.53 5.70
CA ALA A 8 0.25 2.66 4.84
C ALA A 8 -0.88 3.69 4.85
N SER A 9 -0.53 4.91 5.22
CA SER A 9 -1.41 6.07 5.17
C SER A 9 -0.72 7.23 4.46
N TYR A 10 -1.47 7.97 3.65
CA TYR A 10 -0.97 9.16 2.96
C TYR A 10 -2.01 10.27 3.03
N ALA A 11 -1.58 11.49 3.38
CA ALA A 11 -2.45 12.67 3.48
C ALA A 11 -3.76 12.39 4.23
N GLU A 12 -3.66 11.77 5.42
CA GLU A 12 -4.81 11.42 6.29
C GLU A 12 -5.76 10.34 5.72
N ARG A 13 -5.41 9.72 4.59
CA ARG A 13 -6.17 8.63 3.97
C ARG A 13 -5.46 7.29 4.18
N PHE A 14 -6.25 6.26 4.46
CA PHE A 14 -5.77 4.88 4.50
C PHE A 14 -5.63 4.35 3.07
N LEU A 15 -4.42 3.92 2.72
CA LEU A 15 -4.11 3.37 1.40
C LEU A 15 -4.19 1.84 1.39
N GLY A 16 -3.86 1.22 2.53
CA GLY A 16 -3.79 -0.22 2.66
C GLY A 16 -2.79 -0.65 3.72
N PHE A 17 -2.40 -1.91 3.66
CA PHE A 17 -1.48 -2.52 4.62
C PHE A 17 -0.56 -3.53 3.96
N VAL A 18 0.58 -3.75 4.60
CA VAL A 18 1.52 -4.82 4.29
C VAL A 18 1.46 -5.82 5.43
N ASP A 19 1.23 -7.07 5.12
CA ASP A 19 1.20 -8.17 6.07
C ASP A 19 2.30 -9.19 5.72
N ARG A 20 3.02 -9.68 6.72
CA ARG A 20 4.03 -10.71 6.52
C ARG A 20 3.37 -12.08 6.59
N ILE A 21 3.26 -12.74 5.44
CA ILE A 21 2.59 -14.04 5.30
C ILE A 21 3.55 -15.22 5.45
N ASP A 22 4.85 -15.01 5.21
CA ASP A 22 5.90 -16.00 5.42
C ASP A 22 7.20 -15.33 5.90
N SER A 23 8.22 -16.12 6.24
CA SER A 23 9.52 -15.60 6.67
C SER A 23 10.16 -14.69 5.62
N GLU A 24 9.82 -14.85 4.35
CA GLU A 24 10.44 -14.11 3.26
C GLU A 24 9.41 -13.29 2.45
N ASP A 25 8.11 -13.44 2.71
CA ASP A 25 7.06 -12.85 1.86
C ASP A 25 6.17 -11.85 2.60
N PHE A 26 5.90 -10.75 1.91
CA PHE A 26 5.07 -9.63 2.33
C PHE A 26 3.93 -9.46 1.35
N GLN A 27 2.71 -9.69 1.81
CA GLN A 27 1.48 -9.41 1.08
C GLN A 27 1.14 -7.93 1.22
N VAL A 28 0.79 -7.28 0.10
CA VAL A 28 0.25 -5.92 0.10
C VAL A 28 -1.23 -5.99 -0.22
N CYS A 29 -2.03 -5.34 0.62
CA CYS A 29 -3.46 -5.18 0.47
C CYS A 29 -3.84 -3.71 0.36
N ASP A 30 -4.89 -3.42 -0.39
CA ASP A 30 -5.48 -2.08 -0.46
C ASP A 30 -6.41 -1.76 0.72
N ALA A 31 -7.04 -0.58 0.68
CA ALA A 31 -7.99 -0.12 1.69
C ALA A 31 -9.22 -1.03 1.86
N HIS A 32 -9.54 -1.86 0.87
CA HIS A 32 -10.65 -2.82 0.88
C HIS A 32 -10.21 -4.23 1.28
N SER A 33 -8.97 -4.39 1.78
CA SER A 33 -8.37 -5.69 2.10
C SER A 33 -8.23 -6.60 0.86
N GLN A 34 -8.19 -6.03 -0.34
CA GLN A 34 -7.92 -6.80 -1.55
C GLN A 34 -6.42 -6.88 -1.77
N GLN A 35 -5.92 -8.08 -2.03
CA GLN A 35 -4.52 -8.30 -2.35
C GLN A 35 -4.17 -7.62 -3.68
N ILE A 36 -3.17 -6.75 -3.65
CA ILE A 36 -2.67 -6.03 -4.83
C ILE A 36 -1.22 -6.42 -5.18
N GLY A 37 -0.53 -7.16 -4.31
CA GLY A 37 0.81 -7.68 -4.60
C GLY A 37 1.37 -8.60 -3.51
N ILE A 38 2.44 -9.32 -3.87
CA ILE A 38 3.33 -10.05 -2.95
C ILE A 38 4.76 -9.65 -3.27
N PHE A 39 5.55 -9.38 -2.24
CA PHE A 39 6.94 -8.96 -2.37
C PHE A 39 7.81 -9.73 -1.40
N THR A 40 9.04 -10.03 -1.80
CA THR A 40 10.01 -10.76 -0.97
C THR A 40 10.74 -9.86 0.05
N THR A 41 10.48 -8.55 0.01
CA THR A 41 11.08 -7.59 0.94
C THR A 41 10.08 -6.51 1.32
N LEU A 42 10.13 -6.09 2.59
CA LEU A 42 9.31 -4.99 3.09
C LEU A 42 9.56 -3.69 2.30
N ALA A 43 10.82 -3.41 1.94
CA ALA A 43 11.18 -2.20 1.19
C ALA A 43 10.49 -2.15 -0.19
N ALA A 44 10.39 -3.29 -0.89
CA ALA A 44 9.68 -3.35 -2.17
C ALA A 44 8.16 -3.16 -1.98
N ALA A 45 7.57 -3.78 -0.96
CA ALA A 45 6.16 -3.60 -0.62
C ALA A 45 5.80 -2.15 -0.28
N GLN A 46 6.66 -1.48 0.50
CA GLN A 46 6.52 -0.07 0.85
C GLN A 46 6.63 0.84 -0.38
N SER A 47 7.69 0.65 -1.18
CA SER A 47 7.91 1.44 -2.40
C SER A 47 6.73 1.33 -3.37
N PHE A 48 6.12 0.15 -3.47
CA PHE A 48 4.92 -0.05 -4.28
C PHE A 48 3.73 0.81 -3.80
N LEU A 49 3.48 0.83 -2.49
CA LEU A 49 2.40 1.65 -1.91
C LEU A 49 2.67 3.16 -2.06
N GLU A 50 3.92 3.60 -1.94
CA GLU A 50 4.32 4.99 -2.15
C GLU A 50 4.09 5.45 -3.59
N VAL A 51 4.50 4.64 -4.57
CA VAL A 51 4.27 4.92 -5.99
C VAL A 51 2.77 4.96 -6.29
N ARG A 52 1.99 4.06 -5.69
CA ARG A 52 0.54 4.03 -5.88
C ARG A 52 -0.14 5.25 -5.26
N ALA A 53 0.27 5.66 -4.06
CA ALA A 53 -0.21 6.88 -3.40
C ALA A 53 -0.03 8.13 -4.28
N ALA A 54 1.15 8.24 -4.91
CA ALA A 54 1.48 9.32 -5.82
C ALA A 54 0.63 9.28 -7.10
N ALA A 55 0.38 8.09 -7.65
CA ALA A 55 -0.48 7.91 -8.82
C ALA A 55 -1.94 8.27 -8.54
N GLU A 56 -2.50 7.86 -7.41
CA GLU A 56 -3.89 8.17 -7.04
C GLU A 56 -4.09 9.65 -6.73
N THR A 57 -3.11 10.30 -6.12
CA THR A 57 -3.12 11.76 -5.92
C THR A 57 -3.15 12.50 -7.25
N SER A 58 -2.37 12.03 -8.23
CA SER A 58 -2.30 12.63 -9.57
C SER A 58 -3.60 12.44 -10.36
N ALA A 59 -4.26 11.29 -10.23
CA ALA A 59 -5.54 11.02 -10.87
C ALA A 59 -6.70 11.79 -10.21
N ALA A 60 -6.71 11.91 -8.88
CA ALA A 60 -7.72 12.69 -8.15
C ALA A 60 -7.63 14.20 -8.43
N ALA A 61 -6.42 14.73 -8.68
CA ALA A 61 -6.21 16.13 -9.02
C ALA A 61 -6.64 16.51 -10.45
N THR A 62 -6.93 15.52 -11.31
CA THR A 62 -7.39 15.73 -12.69
C THR A 62 -8.92 15.62 -12.83
N GLY A 63 -9.64 15.43 -11.72
CA GLY A 63 -11.10 15.31 -11.68
C GLY A 63 -11.87 16.61 -11.43
N GLU A 64 -11.22 17.76 -11.42
CA GLU A 64 -11.86 19.07 -11.23
C GLU A 64 -11.66 19.93 -12.49
N GLU A 65 -12.27 19.52 -13.60
CA GLU A 65 -12.53 20.40 -14.75
C GLU A 65 -13.98 20.24 -15.24
N ALA A 66 -14.66 21.41 -15.30
CA ALA A 66 -15.95 21.77 -15.91
C ALA A 66 -17.23 21.70 -15.05
#